data_AF-A0A348ALP2-F1
#
_entry.id   AF-A0A348ALP2-F1
#
_cell.length_a   1.000
_cell.length_b   1.000
_cell.length_c   1.000
_cell.angle_alpha   90.00
_cell.angle_beta   90.00
_cell.angle_gamma   90.00
#
_symmetry.space_group_name_H-M   'P 1'
#
loop_
_entity.id
_entity.type
_entity.pdbx_description
1 polymer ?
#
loop_
_entity_poly.entity_id
_entity_poly.type
_entity_poly.pdbx_seq_one_letter_code
_entity_poly.pdbx_strand_id
1 'polypeptide(L)'
;MNLQRMSTKKMGRRPTPKPVIVPEPVITSVKPERVAHLASECLVELRLVESRKEGAFWLHEYEVKGEPGKVEKFLARLRDIEMR
;
A
#
# COMPACT_ATOMS: atom_id res chain seq x y z
N MET A 1 -40.18 -35.07 32.31
CA MET A 1 -38.85 -35.71 32.24
C MET A 1 -38.53 -36.03 30.79
N ASN A 2 -37.33 -35.66 30.33
CA ASN A 2 -36.63 -36.09 29.09
C ASN A 2 -37.28 -35.69 27.74
N LEU A 3 -36.55 -35.39 26.65
CA LEU A 3 -35.12 -35.50 26.33
C LEU A 3 -34.77 -34.44 25.25
N GLN A 4 -33.51 -34.04 25.23
CA GLN A 4 -32.89 -33.01 24.42
C GLN A 4 -33.10 -33.19 22.89
N ARG A 5 -33.26 -32.07 22.17
CA ARG A 5 -32.84 -31.95 20.76
C ARG A 5 -31.71 -30.94 20.68
N MET A 6 -30.48 -31.45 20.63
CA MET A 6 -29.32 -30.71 20.17
C MET A 6 -29.42 -30.51 18.65
N SER A 7 -29.22 -29.30 18.17
CA SER A 7 -28.95 -29.06 16.74
C SER A 7 -28.05 -27.85 16.56
N THR A 8 -26.77 -28.18 16.35
CA THR A 8 -25.79 -27.51 15.49
C THR A 8 -25.73 -25.97 15.56
N LYS A 9 -24.89 -25.48 16.47
CA LYS A 9 -24.29 -24.15 16.43
C LYS A 9 -23.44 -24.02 15.16
N LYS A 10 -23.97 -23.38 14.12
CA LYS A 10 -23.18 -22.97 12.93
C LYS A 10 -22.02 -22.10 13.41
N MET A 11 -20.78 -22.58 13.26
CA MET A 11 -19.59 -21.73 13.35
C MET A 11 -19.64 -20.73 12.20
N GLY A 12 -20.02 -19.49 12.50
CA GLY A 12 -19.82 -18.37 11.61
C GLY A 12 -18.33 -18.24 11.31
N ARG A 13 -17.96 -18.28 10.03
CA ARG A 13 -16.61 -17.92 9.57
C ARG A 13 -16.31 -16.53 10.13
N ARG A 14 -15.19 -16.37 10.85
CA ARG A 14 -14.74 -15.03 11.26
C ARG A 14 -14.62 -14.18 9.98
N PRO A 15 -15.19 -12.97 9.91
CA PRO A 15 -14.87 -12.07 8.83
C PRO A 15 -13.37 -11.80 8.93
N THR A 16 -12.59 -12.35 8.00
CA THR A 16 -11.21 -11.93 7.81
C THR A 16 -11.25 -10.43 7.52
N PRO A 17 -10.52 -9.58 8.24
CA PRO A 17 -10.48 -8.16 7.94
C PRO A 17 -10.08 -8.03 6.47
N LYS A 18 -10.91 -7.34 5.68
CA LYS A 18 -10.54 -7.02 4.30
C LYS A 18 -9.24 -6.21 4.40
N PRO A 19 -8.18 -6.55 3.65
CA PRO A 19 -6.97 -5.76 3.65
C PRO A 19 -7.36 -4.33 3.30
N VAL A 20 -7.13 -3.40 4.23
CA VAL A 20 -7.39 -1.98 4.02
C VAL A 20 -6.29 -1.52 3.08
N ILE A 21 -6.62 -1.42 1.79
CA ILE A 21 -5.73 -0.86 0.78
C ILE A 21 -5.86 0.65 0.92
N VAL A 22 -4.87 1.29 1.53
CA VAL A 22 -4.85 2.74 1.70
C VAL A 22 -4.16 3.34 0.48
N PRO A 23 -4.84 4.16 -0.34
CA PRO A 23 -4.19 4.97 -1.35
C PRO A 23 -3.47 6.13 -0.66
N GLU A 24 -2.15 6.19 -0.78
CA GLU A 24 -1.36 7.29 -0.24
C GLU A 24 -0.69 8.08 -1.38
N PRO A 25 -0.94 9.41 -1.49
CA PRO A 25 -0.32 10.24 -2.51
C PRO A 25 1.13 10.54 -2.14
N VAL A 26 2.03 10.38 -3.10
CA VAL A 26 3.47 10.55 -2.95
C VAL A 26 4.00 11.40 -4.08
N ILE A 27 4.61 12.53 -3.74
CA ILE A 27 5.29 13.40 -4.70
C ILE A 27 6.78 13.25 -4.46
N THR A 28 7.53 12.91 -5.50
CA THR A 28 8.99 12.71 -5.40
C THR A 28 9.71 13.19 -6.65
N SER A 29 10.94 13.66 -6.47
CA SER A 29 11.87 13.96 -7.58
C SER A 29 12.72 12.75 -7.99
N VAL A 30 12.56 11.62 -7.29
CA VAL A 30 13.28 10.38 -7.60
C VAL A 30 12.85 9.86 -8.96
N LYS A 31 13.84 9.42 -9.75
CA LYS A 31 13.61 8.84 -11.08
C LYS A 31 12.56 7.72 -11.03
N PRO A 32 11.57 7.71 -11.94
CA PRO A 32 10.49 6.72 -11.94
C PRO A 32 10.96 5.27 -11.89
N GLU A 33 12.08 4.95 -12.55
CA GLU A 33 12.70 3.61 -12.55
C GLU A 33 13.06 3.13 -11.14
N ARG A 34 13.63 4.00 -10.30
CA ARG A 34 13.98 3.66 -8.91
C ARG A 34 12.73 3.51 -8.05
N VAL A 35 11.74 4.37 -8.26
CA VAL A 35 10.46 4.33 -7.53
C VAL A 35 9.70 3.03 -7.85
N ALA A 36 9.66 2.64 -9.13
CA ALA A 36 9.06 1.40 -9.59
C ALA A 36 9.77 0.16 -9.01
N HIS A 37 11.11 0.16 -8.98
CA HIS A 37 11.88 -0.91 -8.36
C HIS A 37 11.57 -1.04 -6.87
N LEU A 38 11.57 0.09 -6.12
CA LEU A 38 11.24 0.11 -4.70
C LEU A 38 9.83 -0.43 -4.40
N ALA A 39 8.85 -0.08 -5.23
CA ALA A 39 7.49 -0.59 -5.05
C ALA A 39 7.40 -2.10 -5.27
N SER A 40 8.09 -2.61 -6.28
CA SER A 40 8.21 -4.05 -6.50
C SER A 40 8.86 -4.76 -5.32
N GLU A 41 9.94 -4.21 -4.75
CA GLU A 41 10.59 -4.77 -3.56
C GLU A 41 9.70 -4.75 -2.31
N CYS A 42 8.86 -3.71 -2.18
CA CYS A 42 7.98 -3.53 -1.03
C CYS A 42 6.61 -4.20 -1.21
N LEU A 43 6.35 -4.84 -2.35
CA LEU A 43 5.06 -5.46 -2.70
C LEU A 43 3.88 -4.47 -2.58
N VAL A 44 4.09 -3.25 -3.06
CA VAL A 44 3.06 -2.20 -3.17
C VAL A 44 2.80 -1.90 -4.64
N GLU A 45 1.57 -1.51 -4.94
CA GLU A 45 1.19 -1.05 -6.27
C GLU A 45 1.45 0.46 -6.37
N LEU A 46 2.03 0.87 -7.49
CA LEU A 46 2.21 2.28 -7.83
C LEU A 46 1.35 2.61 -9.03
N ARG A 47 0.73 3.79 -8.97
CA ARG A 47 0.09 4.42 -10.12
C ARG A 47 0.65 5.81 -10.28
N LEU A 48 1.29 6.09 -11.40
CA LEU A 48 1.67 7.46 -11.75
C LEU A 48 0.39 8.28 -11.99
N VAL A 49 0.23 9.35 -11.22
CA VAL A 49 -0.89 10.29 -11.31
C VAL A 49 -0.52 11.41 -12.26
N GLU A 50 0.61 12.06 -11.99
CA GLU A 50 1.07 13.21 -12.76
C GLU A 50 2.61 13.23 -12.82
N SER A 51 3.15 13.82 -13.89
CA SER A 51 4.55 14.19 -13.97
C SER A 51 4.66 15.62 -14.44
N ARG A 52 5.25 16.47 -13.61
CA ARG A 52 5.43 17.90 -13.92
C ARG A 52 6.90 18.29 -13.84
N LYS A 53 7.29 19.25 -14.67
CA LYS A 53 8.63 19.83 -14.60
C LYS A 53 8.56 21.12 -13.78
N GLU A 54 9.34 21.18 -12.71
CA GLU A 54 9.42 22.34 -11.81
C GLU A 54 10.85 22.89 -11.85
N GLY A 55 11.05 23.95 -12.65
CA GLY A 55 12.36 24.52 -12.91
C GLY A 55 13.31 23.54 -13.61
N ALA A 56 14.40 23.17 -12.95
CA ALA A 56 15.39 22.22 -13.45
C ALA A 56 15.07 20.75 -13.12
N PHE A 57 14.05 20.48 -12.30
CA PHE A 57 13.75 19.15 -11.78
C PHE A 57 12.43 18.60 -12.34
N TRP A 58 12.33 17.28 -12.41
CA TRP A 58 11.07 16.59 -12.65
C TRP A 58 10.49 16.13 -11.32
N LEU A 59 9.21 16.40 -11.12
CA LEU A 59 8.42 15.91 -10.00
C LEU A 59 7.41 14.90 -10.55
N HIS A 60 7.33 13.78 -9.87
CA HIS A 60 6.43 12.69 -10.20
C HIS A 60 5.50 12.45 -9.02
N GLU A 61 4.20 12.53 -9.28
CA GLU A 61 3.16 12.22 -8.32
C GLU A 61 2.66 10.80 -8.55
N TYR A 62 2.63 10.02 -7.49
CA TYR A 62 2.19 8.64 -7.49
C TYR A 62 1.11 8.41 -6.44
N GLU A 63 0.17 7.53 -6.77
CA GLU A 63 -0.75 6.92 -5.82
C GLU A 63 -0.19 5.53 -5.47
N VAL A 64 0.18 5.33 -4.20
CA VAL A 64 0.67 4.05 -3.68
C VAL A 64 -0.48 3.29 -3.04
N LYS A 65 -0.62 2.01 -3.37
CA LYS A 65 -1.64 1.12 -2.79
C LYS A 65 -0.99 -0.13 -2.23
N GLY A 66 -1.39 -0.51 -1.03
CA GLY A 66 -0.92 -1.75 -0.42
C GLY A 66 -1.39 -1.90 1.01
N GLU A 67 -0.84 -2.90 1.69
CA GLU A 67 -1.01 -3.04 3.13
C GLU A 67 -0.27 -1.91 3.86
N PRO A 68 -0.84 -1.33 4.94
CA PRO A 68 -0.29 -0.14 5.59
C PRO A 68 1.19 -0.32 5.98
N GLY A 69 1.59 -1.45 6.58
CA GLY A 69 2.99 -1.68 6.95
C GLY A 69 3.96 -1.80 5.76
N LYS A 70 3.48 -2.19 4.57
CA LYS A 70 4.30 -2.22 3.33
C LYS A 70 4.42 -0.83 2.72
N VAL A 71 3.33 -0.06 2.75
CA VAL A 71 3.30 1.34 2.30
C VAL A 71 4.24 2.18 3.18
N GLU A 72 4.17 2.05 4.52
CA GLU A 72 5.08 2.73 5.44
C GLU A 72 6.56 2.39 5.16
N LYS A 73 6.86 1.11 4.92
CA LYS A 73 8.23 0.67 4.58
C LYS A 73 8.71 1.26 3.26
N PHE A 74 7.84 1.30 2.24
CA PHE A 74 8.13 1.90 0.95
C PHE A 74 8.45 3.40 1.10
N LEU A 75 7.62 4.13 1.84
CA LEU A 75 7.78 5.58 2.08
C LEU A 75 9.05 5.89 2.85
N ALA A 76 9.37 5.09 3.88
CA ALA A 76 10.61 5.25 4.63
C ALA A 76 11.85 5.08 3.75
N ARG A 77 11.85 4.08 2.86
CA ARG A 77 12.93 3.87 1.89
C ARG A 77 13.00 4.96 0.83
N LEU A 78 11.86 5.45 0.35
CA LEU A 78 11.81 6.53 -0.63
C LEU A 78 12.43 7.81 -0.06
N ARG A 79 12.09 8.16 1.20
CA ARG A 79 12.70 9.30 1.90
C ARG A 79 14.21 9.15 2.12
N ASP A 80 14.69 7.95 2.45
CA ASP A 80 16.13 7.68 2.57
C ASP A 80 16.88 7.94 1.25
N ILE A 81 16.26 7.62 0.12
CA ILE A 81 16.80 7.92 -1.21
C ILE A 81 16.78 9.42 -1.51
N GLU A 82 15.74 10.15 -1.10
CA GLU A 82 15.65 11.60 -1.33
C GLU A 82 16.65 12.42 -0.51
N MET A 83 17.08 11.91 0.64
CA MET A 83 18.04 12.59 1.53
C MET A 83 19.51 12.33 1.15
N ARG A 84 19.79 11.44 0.18
CA ARG A 84 21.14 11.09 -0.29
C ARG A 84 21.50 11.80 -1.59
#